data_AF-A0A392NRT3-F1
#
_entry.id   AF-A0A392NRT3-F1
#
_cell.length_a   1.000
_cell.length_b   1.000
_cell.length_c   1.000
_cell.angle_alpha   90.00
_cell.angle_beta   90.00
_cell.angle_gamma   90.00
#
_symmetry.space_group_name_H-M   'P 1'
#
loop_
_entity.id
_entity.type
_entity.pdbx_description
1 polymer ?
#
loop_
_entity_poly.entity_id
_entity_poly.type
_entity_poly.pdbx_seq_one_letter_code
_entity_poly.pdbx_strand_id
1 'polypeptide(L)'
;MTKSSNVEVIVDRMIEYMISISDDHYKTYIASRCVELAEQFAPSNHWFIQTMNKVFEHAGDLVNIKVAHNLMRLIAEGFGEDDDAAYSQLRSSAVESYLRIIGEPKLPSVFLQVICWVLGEYGTADGKHSASYITGKLCDMAEAYSNDEIVK
;
A
#
# COMPACT_ATOMS: atom_id res chain seq x y z
N MET A 1 5.57 11.41 26.22
CA MET A 1 5.43 12.54 25.28
C MET A 1 5.82 12.05 23.89
N THR A 2 4.84 11.61 23.10
CA THR A 2 5.01 11.23 21.69
C THR A 2 4.89 12.49 20.84
N LYS A 3 6.02 13.14 20.53
CA LYS A 3 6.05 14.10 19.42
C LYS A 3 6.15 13.32 18.11
N SER A 4 5.59 13.89 17.05
CA SER A 4 5.56 13.35 15.68
C SER A 4 6.91 12.85 15.14
N SER A 5 8.05 13.28 15.71
CA SER A 5 9.38 12.77 15.36
C SER A 5 9.63 11.29 15.70
N ASN A 6 8.84 10.71 16.60
CA ASN A 6 9.12 9.34 17.08
C ASN A 6 8.30 8.27 16.36
N VAL A 7 7.21 8.63 15.68
CA VAL A 7 6.33 7.65 15.05
C VAL A 7 7.06 6.85 13.98
N GLU A 8 7.89 7.51 13.16
CA GLU A 8 8.65 6.87 12.09
C GLU A 8 9.53 5.76 12.65
N VAL A 9 10.36 6.11 13.64
CA VAL A 9 11.27 5.17 14.30
C VAL A 9 10.54 4.03 15.01
N ILE A 10 9.41 4.33 15.66
CA ILE A 10 8.63 3.31 16.37
C ILE A 10 8.03 2.33 15.36
N VAL A 11 7.37 2.83 14.31
CA VAL A 11 6.68 1.99 13.32
C VAL A 11 7.68 1.19 12.50
N ASP A 12 8.83 1.76 12.10
CA ASP A 12 9.87 1.01 11.40
C ASP A 12 10.37 -0.17 12.25
N ARG A 13 10.63 0.04 13.55
CA ARG A 13 11.01 -1.06 14.46
C ARG A 13 9.91 -2.10 14.63
N MET A 14 8.65 -1.68 14.64
CA MET A 14 7.52 -2.59 14.73
C MET A 14 7.40 -3.44 13.46
N ILE A 15 7.62 -2.86 12.28
CA ILE A 15 7.64 -3.58 11.01
C ILE A 15 8.82 -4.56 10.97
N GLU A 16 10.03 -4.14 11.34
CA GLU A 16 11.18 -5.03 11.45
C GLU A 16 10.90 -6.22 12.37
N TYR A 17 10.29 -5.96 13.53
CA TYR A 17 9.90 -7.01 14.46
C TYR A 17 8.83 -7.95 13.86
N MET A 18 7.80 -7.40 13.20
CA MET A 18 6.75 -8.16 12.52
C MET A 18 7.31 -9.09 11.44
N ILE A 19 8.29 -8.64 10.68
CA ILE A 19 8.98 -9.44 9.66
C ILE A 19 9.78 -10.57 10.31
N SER A 20 10.38 -10.32 11.48
CA SER A 20 11.26 -11.29 12.16
C SER A 20 10.54 -12.45 12.85
N ILE A 21 9.24 -12.30 13.14
CA ILE A 21 8.45 -13.33 13.85
C ILE A 21 7.72 -14.24 12.86
N SER A 22 7.35 -15.45 13.30
CA SER A 22 6.59 -16.41 12.48
C SER A 22 5.14 -16.60 12.95
N ASP A 23 4.78 -16.07 14.11
CA ASP A 23 3.45 -16.25 14.70
C ASP A 23 2.44 -15.25 14.11
N ASP A 24 1.43 -15.78 13.42
CA ASP A 24 0.42 -14.97 12.71
C ASP A 24 -0.45 -14.15 13.66
N HIS A 25 -0.71 -14.63 14.89
CA HIS A 25 -1.49 -13.87 15.86
C HIS A 25 -0.74 -12.61 16.29
N TYR A 26 0.55 -12.74 16.61
CA TYR A 26 1.40 -11.60 16.93
C TYR A 26 1.64 -10.69 15.73
N LYS A 27 1.82 -11.24 14.52
CA LYS A 27 1.92 -10.43 13.29
C LYS A 27 0.68 -9.59 13.07
N THR A 28 -0.51 -10.19 13.19
CA THR A 28 -1.79 -9.49 13.05
C THR A 28 -1.90 -8.33 14.03
N TYR A 29 -1.52 -8.57 15.29
CA TYR A 29 -1.53 -7.53 16.31
C TYR A 29 -0.57 -6.38 15.97
N ILE A 30 0.68 -6.69 15.60
CA ILE A 30 1.69 -5.67 15.27
C ILE A 30 1.28 -4.89 14.02
N ALA A 31 0.83 -5.57 12.96
CA ALA A 31 0.31 -4.95 11.75
C ALA A 31 -0.81 -3.95 12.09
N SER A 32 -1.80 -4.37 12.88
CA SER A 32 -2.89 -3.51 13.31
C SER A 32 -2.39 -2.27 14.05
N ARG A 33 -1.40 -2.43 14.93
CA ARG A 33 -0.79 -1.31 15.66
C ARG A 33 0.02 -0.37 14.76
N CYS A 34 0.73 -0.89 13.75
CA CYS A 34 1.41 -0.07 12.75
C CYS A 34 0.42 0.80 11.97
N VAL A 35 -0.71 0.20 11.54
CA VAL A 35 -1.79 0.91 10.82
C VAL A 35 -2.37 2.02 11.69
N GLU A 36 -2.76 1.72 12.93
CA GLU A 36 -3.34 2.70 13.85
C GLU A 36 -2.40 3.89 14.11
N LEU A 37 -1.10 3.62 14.30
CA LEU A 37 -0.12 4.67 14.50
C LEU A 37 0.10 5.51 13.23
N ALA A 38 0.10 4.86 12.06
CA ALA A 38 0.24 5.55 10.80
C ALA A 38 -0.96 6.46 10.52
N GLU A 39 -2.18 5.99 10.72
CA GLU A 39 -3.40 6.78 10.51
C GLU A 39 -3.47 8.01 11.43
N GLN A 40 -2.99 7.90 12.67
CA GLN A 40 -3.09 8.98 13.66
C GLN A 40 -1.94 9.98 13.61
N PHE A 41 -0.74 9.54 13.24
CA PHE A 41 0.48 10.31 13.48
C PHE A 41 1.39 10.43 12.26
N ALA A 42 0.97 9.97 11.08
CA ALA A 42 1.77 10.08 9.87
C ALA A 42 2.29 11.53 9.67
N PRO A 43 3.61 11.73 9.51
CA PRO A 43 4.19 13.06 9.32
C PRO A 43 4.00 13.56 7.88
N SER A 44 3.76 12.65 6.93
CA SER A 44 3.46 12.97 5.54
C SER A 44 2.69 11.83 4.87
N ASN A 45 1.99 12.15 3.79
CA ASN A 45 1.24 11.17 3.01
C ASN A 45 2.17 10.16 2.34
N HIS A 46 3.37 10.60 1.93
CA HIS A 46 4.40 9.73 1.36
C HIS A 46 4.85 8.67 2.37
N TRP A 47 5.18 9.09 3.60
CA TRP A 47 5.55 8.16 4.66
C TRP A 47 4.41 7.19 4.98
N PHE A 48 3.15 7.68 5.04
CA PHE A 48 1.99 6.81 5.25
C PHE A 48 1.89 5.70 4.21
N ILE A 49 1.95 6.04 2.91
CA ILE A 49 1.86 5.05 1.83
C ILE A 49 3.02 4.04 1.92
N GLN A 50 4.24 4.51 2.14
CA GLN A 50 5.39 3.60 2.28
C GLN A 50 5.23 2.64 3.46
N THR A 51 4.78 3.13 4.61
CA THR A 51 4.49 2.30 5.79
C THR A 51 3.39 1.29 5.47
N MET A 52 2.30 1.72 4.84
CA MET A 52 1.20 0.83 4.47
C MET A 52 1.62 -0.26 3.48
N ASN A 53 2.43 0.09 2.47
CA ASN A 53 2.96 -0.87 1.51
C ASN A 53 3.80 -1.96 2.21
N LYS A 54 4.71 -1.58 3.13
CA LYS A 54 5.47 -2.54 3.93
C LYS A 54 4.56 -3.45 4.77
N VAL A 55 3.50 -2.89 5.36
CA VAL A 55 2.54 -3.69 6.16
C VAL A 55 1.80 -4.69 5.27
N PHE A 56 1.31 -4.26 4.11
CA PHE A 56 0.62 -5.14 3.17
C PHE A 56 1.53 -6.20 2.55
N GLU A 57 2.78 -5.87 2.24
CA GLU A 57 3.75 -6.80 1.68
C GLU A 57 4.06 -7.98 2.62
N HIS A 58 4.10 -7.73 3.94
CA HIS A 58 4.50 -8.74 4.93
C HIS A 58 3.36 -9.34 5.76
N ALA A 59 2.21 -8.67 5.81
CA ALA A 59 1.07 -9.09 6.61
C ALA A 59 -0.28 -8.88 5.89
N GLY A 60 -0.29 -8.68 4.57
CA GLY A 60 -1.51 -8.33 3.82
C GLY A 60 -2.65 -9.32 3.98
N ASP A 61 -2.38 -10.63 4.07
CA ASP A 61 -3.40 -11.66 4.29
C ASP A 61 -3.99 -11.63 5.72
N LEU A 62 -3.30 -10.97 6.66
CA LEU A 62 -3.68 -10.84 8.06
C LEU A 62 -4.35 -9.48 8.35
N VAL A 63 -4.26 -8.52 7.43
CA VAL A 63 -4.78 -7.17 7.60
C VAL A 63 -6.24 -7.11 7.18
N ASN A 64 -7.05 -6.40 7.97
CA ASN A 64 -8.47 -6.22 7.66
C ASN A 64 -8.65 -5.42 6.36
N ILE A 65 -9.50 -5.91 5.45
CA ILE A 65 -9.80 -5.25 4.16
C ILE A 65 -10.22 -3.77 4.30
N LYS A 66 -10.83 -3.37 5.43
CA LYS A 66 -11.15 -1.95 5.70
C LYS A 66 -9.92 -1.05 5.65
N VAL A 67 -8.76 -1.55 6.07
CA VAL A 67 -7.50 -0.80 6.03
C VAL A 67 -7.07 -0.54 4.58
N ALA A 68 -7.25 -1.53 3.70
CA ALA A 68 -6.98 -1.37 2.27
C ALA A 68 -7.91 -0.33 1.65
N HIS A 69 -9.21 -0.37 1.98
CA HIS A 69 -10.15 0.66 1.54
C HIS A 69 -9.80 2.05 2.08
N ASN A 70 -9.33 2.17 3.33
CA ASN A 70 -8.85 3.43 3.88
C ASN A 70 -7.66 3.98 3.09
N LEU A 71 -6.70 3.12 2.73
CA LEU A 71 -5.56 3.50 1.89
C LEU A 71 -6.02 3.95 0.49
N MET A 72 -6.92 3.20 -0.16
CA MET A 72 -7.46 3.57 -1.47
C MET A 72 -8.16 4.92 -1.42
N ARG A 73 -9.01 5.13 -0.40
CA ARG A 73 -9.68 6.41 -0.16
C ARG A 73 -8.67 7.54 0.07
N LEU A 74 -7.60 7.27 0.82
CA LEU A 74 -6.54 8.26 1.03
C LEU A 74 -5.84 8.67 -0.26
N ILE A 75 -5.54 7.71 -1.14
CA ILE A 75 -4.92 7.98 -2.44
C ILE A 75 -5.89 8.74 -3.36
N ALA A 76 -7.20 8.45 -3.25
CA ALA A 76 -8.24 9.09 -4.02
C ALA A 76 -8.50 10.54 -3.59
N GLU A 77 -8.76 10.75 -2.31
CA GLU A 77 -9.27 11.99 -1.74
C GLU A 77 -8.14 12.87 -1.17
N GLY A 78 -7.02 12.26 -0.78
CA GLY A 78 -5.97 12.92 -0.01
C GLY A 78 -6.42 13.35 1.38
N PHE A 79 -5.56 14.02 2.15
CA PHE A 79 -5.86 14.44 3.54
C PHE A 79 -6.62 15.79 3.65
N GLY A 80 -7.30 16.24 2.60
CA GLY A 80 -8.09 17.49 2.64
C GLY A 80 -7.25 18.78 2.72
N GLU A 81 -5.97 18.73 2.34
CA GLU A 81 -5.14 19.93 2.14
C GLU A 81 -5.40 20.50 0.73
N ASP A 82 -5.71 21.79 0.56
CA ASP A 82 -6.06 22.38 -0.75
C ASP A 82 -4.87 22.50 -1.76
N ASP A 83 -3.92 21.56 -1.76
CA ASP A 83 -2.78 21.53 -2.66
C ASP A 83 -2.92 20.42 -3.73
N ASP A 84 -3.55 20.80 -4.85
CA ASP A 84 -3.70 19.97 -6.05
C ASP A 84 -2.37 19.37 -6.56
N ALA A 85 -1.25 20.07 -6.37
CA ALA A 85 0.06 19.58 -6.80
C ALA A 85 0.57 18.45 -5.91
N ALA A 86 0.37 18.57 -4.59
CA ALA A 86 0.71 17.52 -3.63
C ALA A 86 -0.10 16.23 -3.89
N TYR A 87 -1.36 16.35 -4.30
CA TYR A 87 -2.21 15.21 -4.66
C TYR A 87 -1.75 14.50 -5.92
N SER A 88 -1.38 15.26 -6.96
CA SER A 88 -0.84 14.69 -8.19
C SER A 88 0.46 13.92 -7.90
N GLN A 89 1.35 14.51 -7.10
CA GLN A 89 2.62 13.86 -6.72
C GLN A 89 2.41 12.59 -5.88
N LEU A 90 1.43 12.59 -4.96
CA LEU A 90 1.06 11.41 -4.18
C LEU A 90 0.68 10.24 -5.09
N ARG A 91 -0.25 10.48 -6.02
CA ARG A 91 -0.76 9.45 -6.93
C ARG A 91 0.35 8.93 -7.84
N SER A 92 1.18 9.83 -8.39
CA SER A 92 2.36 9.43 -9.16
C SER A 92 3.32 8.55 -8.35
N SER A 93 3.61 8.90 -7.09
CA SER A 93 4.49 8.09 -6.23
C SER A 93 3.90 6.71 -5.91
N ALA A 94 2.58 6.65 -5.69
CA ALA A 94 1.86 5.39 -5.48
C ALA A 94 1.94 4.51 -6.74
N VAL A 95 1.68 5.07 -7.92
CA VAL A 95 1.81 4.36 -9.21
C VAL A 95 3.23 3.82 -9.42
N GLU A 96 4.25 4.65 -9.22
CA GLU A 96 5.65 4.23 -9.37
C GLU A 96 6.02 3.10 -8.39
N SER A 97 5.54 3.18 -7.15
CA SER A 97 5.75 2.13 -6.14
C SER A 97 5.07 0.82 -6.55
N TYR A 98 3.81 0.89 -6.97
CA TYR A 98 3.04 -0.30 -7.33
C TYR A 98 3.47 -0.94 -8.65
N LEU A 99 3.99 -0.17 -9.61
CA LEU A 99 4.62 -0.74 -10.81
C LEU A 99 5.88 -1.54 -10.50
N ARG A 100 6.59 -1.21 -9.42
CA ARG A 100 7.73 -2.03 -8.95
C ARG A 100 7.26 -3.29 -8.26
N ILE A 101 6.23 -3.18 -7.42
CA ILE A 101 5.73 -4.29 -6.59
C ILE A 101 4.91 -5.31 -7.41
N ILE A 102 4.15 -4.89 -8.42
CA ILE A 102 3.28 -5.80 -9.21
C ILE A 102 4.05 -6.93 -9.91
N GLY A 103 5.38 -6.80 -10.06
CA GLY A 103 6.24 -7.86 -10.59
C GLY A 103 6.63 -8.94 -9.59
N GLU A 104 6.34 -8.77 -8.30
CA GLU A 104 6.68 -9.74 -7.26
C GLU A 104 5.70 -10.93 -7.27
N PRO A 105 6.19 -12.18 -7.18
CA PRO A 105 5.33 -13.35 -7.13
C PRO A 105 4.58 -13.44 -5.79
N LYS A 106 3.28 -13.78 -5.84
CA LYS A 106 2.45 -14.13 -4.66
C LYS A 106 2.22 -13.01 -3.65
N LEU A 107 1.90 -11.81 -4.13
CA LEU A 107 1.32 -10.75 -3.32
C LEU A 107 -0.02 -11.18 -2.68
N PRO A 108 -0.30 -10.75 -1.42
CA PRO A 108 -1.60 -10.90 -0.79
C PRO A 108 -2.75 -10.37 -1.63
N SER A 109 -3.89 -11.07 -1.65
CA SER A 109 -5.07 -10.74 -2.48
C SER A 109 -5.57 -9.31 -2.25
N VAL A 110 -5.65 -8.89 -0.98
CA VAL A 110 -6.07 -7.54 -0.61
C VAL A 110 -5.09 -6.48 -1.15
N PHE A 111 -3.78 -6.75 -1.11
CA PHE A 111 -2.79 -5.80 -1.62
C PHE A 111 -2.82 -5.71 -3.15
N LEU A 112 -3.03 -6.85 -3.80
CA LEU A 112 -3.20 -6.93 -5.24
C LEU A 112 -4.39 -6.10 -5.72
N GLN A 113 -5.52 -6.14 -5.00
CA GLN A 113 -6.70 -5.31 -5.29
C GLN A 113 -6.37 -3.81 -5.22
N VAL A 114 -5.63 -3.37 -4.18
CA VAL A 114 -5.18 -1.99 -4.05
C VAL A 114 -4.28 -1.59 -5.23
N ILE A 115 -3.28 -2.43 -5.55
CA ILE A 115 -2.37 -2.21 -6.67
C ILE A 115 -3.13 -2.07 -7.99
N CYS A 116 -4.03 -3.00 -8.29
CA CYS A 116 -4.82 -2.99 -9.52
C CYS A 116 -5.65 -1.72 -9.65
N TRP A 117 -6.33 -1.33 -8.57
CA TRP A 117 -7.16 -0.14 -8.56
C TRP A 117 -6.33 1.14 -8.76
N VAL A 118 -5.22 1.30 -8.04
CA VAL A 118 -4.38 2.50 -8.18
C VAL A 118 -3.78 2.61 -9.58
N LEU A 119 -3.31 1.49 -10.15
CA LEU A 119 -2.77 1.49 -11.51
C LEU A 119 -3.86 1.75 -12.56
N GLY A 120 -5.06 1.20 -12.38
CA GLY A 120 -6.19 1.42 -13.29
C GLY A 120 -6.67 2.86 -13.31
N GLU A 121 -6.78 3.51 -12.14
CA GLU A 121 -7.27 4.88 -12.02
C GLU A 121 -6.19 5.92 -12.35
N TYR A 122 -4.96 5.73 -11.88
CA TYR A 122 -3.93 6.78 -11.90
C TYR A 122 -2.72 6.45 -12.76
N GLY A 123 -2.61 5.24 -13.30
CA GLY A 123 -1.43 4.77 -14.03
C GLY A 123 -1.05 5.63 -15.24
N THR A 124 -2.00 6.35 -15.84
CA THR A 124 -1.77 7.25 -16.97
C THR A 124 -1.92 8.73 -16.63
N ALA A 125 -2.24 9.06 -15.38
CA ALA A 125 -2.68 10.40 -14.98
C ALA A 125 -1.57 11.47 -15.13
N ASP A 126 -0.31 11.09 -14.93
CA ASP A 126 0.85 12.00 -15.05
C ASP A 126 1.51 11.98 -16.43
N GLY A 127 0.98 11.20 -17.38
CA GLY A 127 1.48 11.08 -18.74
C GLY A 127 2.80 10.32 -18.89
N LYS A 128 3.38 9.76 -17.82
CA LYS A 128 4.63 8.98 -17.90
C LYS A 128 4.46 7.62 -18.55
N HIS A 129 3.28 7.02 -18.39
CA HIS A 129 2.96 5.69 -18.90
C HIS A 129 1.76 5.74 -19.85
N SER A 130 1.83 4.97 -20.93
CA SER A 130 0.69 4.79 -21.83
C SER A 130 -0.35 3.85 -21.23
N ALA A 131 -1.60 4.00 -21.63
CA ALA A 131 -2.66 3.06 -21.26
C ALA A 131 -2.31 1.62 -21.64
N SER A 132 -1.71 1.40 -22.81
CA SER A 132 -1.26 0.08 -23.25
C SER A 132 -0.22 -0.56 -22.32
N TYR A 133 0.71 0.23 -21.78
CA TYR A 133 1.72 -0.25 -20.85
C TYR A 133 1.08 -0.68 -19.52
N ILE A 134 0.20 0.16 -18.96
CA ILE A 134 -0.49 -0.12 -17.70
C ILE A 134 -1.41 -1.34 -17.84
N THR A 135 -2.22 -1.39 -18.89
CA THR A 135 -3.08 -2.55 -19.15
C THR A 135 -2.26 -3.81 -19.37
N GLY A 136 -1.14 -3.73 -20.09
CA GLY A 136 -0.23 -4.86 -20.26
C GLY A 136 0.25 -5.42 -18.92
N LYS A 137 0.67 -4.56 -17.98
CA LYS A 137 1.08 -4.98 -16.64
C LYS A 137 -0.04 -5.64 -15.83
N LEU A 138 -1.27 -5.14 -15.94
CA LEU A 138 -2.43 -5.73 -15.28
C LEU A 138 -2.79 -7.10 -15.90
N CYS A 139 -2.67 -7.25 -17.22
CA CYS A 139 -2.86 -8.53 -17.91
C CYS A 139 -1.78 -9.56 -17.53
N ASP A 140 -0.50 -9.18 -17.56
CA ASP A 140 0.62 -10.05 -17.17
C ASP A 140 0.39 -10.61 -15.75
N MET A 141 -0.09 -9.75 -14.84
CA MET A 141 -0.43 -10.14 -13.49
C MET A 141 -1.64 -11.09 -13.46
N ALA A 142 -2.74 -10.75 -14.14
CA ALA A 142 -3.93 -11.61 -14.18
C ALA A 142 -3.62 -13.01 -14.73
N GLU A 143 -2.72 -13.11 -15.70
CA GLU A 143 -2.21 -14.39 -16.22
C GLU A 143 -1.39 -15.14 -15.17
N ALA A 144 -0.52 -14.47 -14.42
CA ALA A 144 0.28 -15.06 -13.35
C ALA A 144 -0.58 -15.68 -12.23
N TYR A 145 -1.73 -15.08 -11.92
CA TYR A 145 -2.67 -15.55 -10.89
C TYR A 145 -3.81 -16.44 -11.44
N SER A 146 -3.84 -16.70 -12.76
CA SER A 146 -4.93 -17.44 -13.41
C SER A 146 -5.11 -18.89 -12.92
N ASN A 147 -4.08 -19.48 -12.31
CA ASN A 147 -4.08 -20.84 -11.78
C ASN A 147 -4.21 -20.90 -10.23
N ASP A 148 -4.29 -19.75 -9.54
CA ASP A 148 -4.46 -19.73 -8.09
C ASP A 148 -5.94 -19.94 -7.73
N GLU A 149 -6.31 -21.19 -7.41
CA GLU A 149 -7.65 -21.56 -6.91
C GLU A 149 -8.00 -20.94 -5.54
N ILE A 150 -7.12 -20.11 -4.96
CA ILE A 150 -7.21 -19.54 -3.61
C ILE A 150 -7.69 -18.07 -3.61
N VAL A 151 -8.02 -17.49 -4.77
CA VAL A 151 -8.73 -16.19 -4.78
C VAL A 151 -10.21 -16.44 -4.44
N LYS A 152 -10.50 -16.55 -3.13
CA LYS A 152 -11.84 -16.47 -2.56
C LYS A 152 -12.05 -15.15 -1.84
#